data_AF-A0A3B0RMU1-F1
#
_entry.id   AF-A0A3B0RMU1-F1
#
_cell.length_a   1.000
_cell.length_b   1.000
_cell.length_c   1.000
_cell.angle_alpha   90.00
_cell.angle_beta   90.00
_cell.angle_gamma   90.00
#
_symmetry.space_group_name_H-M   'P 1'
#
loop_
_entity.id
_entity.type
_entity.pdbx_description
1 polymer ?
#
loop_
_entity_poly.entity_id
_entity_poly.type
_entity_poly.pdbx_seq_one_letter_code
_entity_poly.pdbx_strand_id
1 'polypeptide(L)'
;MTEKIDKVLVSIIGRALKAISDEMSLSMEKTTRSPILCEAKDFVTGLYDANGYMLEQTENLPILSFSLSPVCQHIAEKYKDNVYPGDVFFHNDVFTLGNQ
;
A
#
# COMPACT_ATOMS: atom_id res chain seq x y z
N MET A 1 15.44 24.37 13.20
CA MET A 1 14.49 25.31 12.57
C MET A 1 13.36 24.47 12.01
N THR A 2 12.14 24.63 12.49
CA THR A 2 10.98 23.99 11.88
C THR A 2 10.70 24.71 10.57
N GLU A 3 10.98 24.04 9.44
CA GLU A 3 10.56 24.58 8.14
C GLU A 3 9.05 24.80 8.15
N LYS A 4 8.62 25.94 7.65
CA LYS A 4 7.19 26.28 7.57
C LYS A 4 6.56 25.39 6.50
N ILE A 5 5.81 24.37 6.93
CA ILE A 5 5.10 23.44 6.04
C ILE A 5 4.19 24.24 5.09
N ASP A 6 4.41 24.07 3.79
CA ASP A 6 3.56 24.65 2.74
C ASP A 6 2.28 23.82 2.61
N LYS A 7 1.15 24.41 3.03
CA LYS A 7 -0.17 23.76 2.98
C LYS A 7 -0.65 23.47 1.56
N VAL A 8 -0.25 24.29 0.58
CA VAL A 8 -0.58 24.06 -0.84
C VAL A 8 0.16 22.84 -1.34
N LEU A 9 1.46 22.76 -1.07
CA LEU A 9 2.27 21.60 -1.45
C LEU A 9 1.78 20.30 -0.81
N VAL A 10 1.44 20.32 0.49
CA VAL A 10 0.85 19.14 1.16
C VAL A 10 -0.43 18.68 0.47
N SER A 11 -1.30 19.62 0.09
CA SER A 11 -2.54 19.29 -0.62
C SER A 11 -2.29 18.70 -2.01
N ILE A 12 -1.27 19.20 -2.72
CA ILE A 12 -0.88 18.68 -4.03
C ILE A 12 -0.36 17.25 -3.90
N ILE A 13 0.55 17.01 -2.96
CA ILE A 13 1.14 15.68 -2.71
C ILE A 13 0.03 14.69 -2.33
N GLY A 14 -0.86 15.05 -1.40
CA GLY A 14 -1.97 14.17 -1.01
C GLY A 14 -2.87 13.79 -2.19
N ARG A 15 -3.22 14.75 -3.06
CA ARG A 15 -4.01 14.47 -4.27
C ARG A 15 -3.26 13.56 -5.26
N ALA A 16 -1.95 13.74 -5.41
CA ALA A 16 -1.15 12.92 -6.30
C ALA A 16 -1.07 11.47 -5.81
N LEU A 17 -0.81 11.25 -4.51
CA LEU A 17 -0.79 9.92 -3.90
C LEU A 17 -2.15 9.23 -4.01
N LYS A 18 -3.23 9.98 -3.77
CA LYS A 18 -4.60 9.46 -3.94
C LYS A 18 -4.87 9.00 -5.37
N ALA A 19 -4.53 9.84 -6.36
CA ALA A 19 -4.70 9.50 -7.77
C ALA A 19 -3.91 8.22 -8.16
N ILE A 20 -2.69 8.06 -7.67
CA ILE A 20 -1.89 6.84 -7.89
C ILE A 20 -2.62 5.62 -7.31
N SER A 21 -3.09 5.70 -6.06
CA SER A 21 -3.81 4.58 -5.42
C SER A 21 -5.09 4.20 -6.16
N ASP A 22 -5.85 5.19 -6.65
CA ASP A 22 -7.08 4.95 -7.41
C ASP A 22 -6.79 4.27 -8.76
N GLU A 23 -5.73 4.67 -9.46
CA GLU A 23 -5.32 4.04 -10.71
C GLU A 23 -4.81 2.60 -10.52
N MET A 24 -4.05 2.33 -9.45
CA MET A 24 -3.63 0.97 -9.08
C MET A 24 -4.85 0.07 -8.84
N SER A 25 -5.84 0.55 -8.07
CA SER A 25 -7.07 -0.19 -7.81
C SER A 25 -7.87 -0.45 -9.08
N LEU A 26 -8.03 0.57 -9.93
CA LEU A 26 -8.76 0.42 -11.20
C LEU A 26 -8.08 -0.58 -12.14
N SER A 27 -6.75 -0.56 -12.18
CA SER A 27 -5.96 -1.51 -12.95
C SER A 27 -6.16 -2.94 -12.46
N MET A 28 -6.16 -3.16 -11.15
CA MET A 28 -6.43 -4.47 -10.54
C MET A 28 -7.85 -4.97 -10.87
N GLU A 29 -8.85 -4.10 -10.68
CA GLU A 29 -10.26 -4.40 -10.93
C GLU A 29 -10.53 -4.82 -12.39
N LYS A 30 -9.87 -4.17 -13.35
CA LYS A 30 -10.04 -4.46 -14.79
C LYS A 30 -9.27 -5.67 -15.28
N THR A 31 -8.25 -6.13 -14.55
CA THR A 31 -7.35 -7.19 -15.00
C THR A 31 -7.55 -8.50 -14.25
N THR A 32 -8.12 -8.45 -13.05
CA THR A 32 -8.45 -9.64 -12.27
C THR A 32 -9.54 -10.46 -12.96
N ARG A 33 -9.42 -11.79 -12.84
CA ARG A 33 -10.41 -12.75 -13.36
C ARG A 33 -11.30 -13.33 -12.27
N SER A 34 -11.10 -12.91 -11.01
CA SER A 34 -11.89 -13.38 -9.86
C SER A 34 -13.07 -12.45 -9.63
N PRO A 35 -14.32 -12.94 -9.63
CA PRO A 35 -15.51 -12.14 -9.26
C PRO A 35 -15.39 -11.49 -7.87
N ILE A 36 -14.71 -12.16 -6.94
CA ILE A 36 -14.44 -11.65 -5.59
C ILE A 36 -13.60 -10.35 -5.65
N LEU A 37 -12.70 -10.26 -6.63
CA LEU A 37 -11.83 -9.10 -6.79
C LEU A 37 -12.42 -8.03 -7.72
N CYS A 38 -13.03 -8.40 -8.85
CA CYS A 38 -13.56 -7.39 -9.78
C CYS A 38 -14.94 -6.83 -9.36
N GLU A 39 -15.81 -7.64 -8.77
CA GLU A 39 -17.16 -7.20 -8.38
C GLU A 39 -17.25 -6.84 -6.91
N ALA A 40 -16.76 -7.72 -6.02
CA ALA A 40 -16.82 -7.50 -4.58
C ALA A 40 -15.68 -6.61 -4.04
N LYS A 41 -14.65 -6.33 -4.85
CA LYS A 41 -13.49 -5.48 -4.52
C LYS A 41 -12.79 -5.89 -3.22
N ASP A 42 -12.65 -7.19 -3.01
CA ASP A 42 -12.03 -7.78 -1.81
C ASP A 42 -10.48 -7.71 -1.86
N PHE A 43 -9.94 -6.49 -2.01
CA PHE A 43 -8.51 -6.21 -2.02
C PHE A 43 -8.27 -4.74 -1.70
N VAL A 44 -7.04 -4.39 -1.32
CA VAL A 44 -6.63 -2.99 -1.20
C VAL A 44 -5.32 -2.74 -1.93
N THR A 45 -5.09 -1.51 -2.34
CA THR A 45 -3.80 -1.03 -2.87
C THR A 45 -3.34 0.15 -2.04
N GLY A 46 -2.04 0.24 -1.76
CA GLY A 46 -1.51 1.25 -0.84
C GLY A 46 -0.09 1.65 -1.16
N LEU A 47 0.26 2.86 -0.72
CA LEU A 47 1.58 3.46 -0.81
C LEU A 47 2.13 3.62 0.61
N TYR A 48 3.37 3.22 0.82
CA TYR A 48 4.04 3.23 2.11
C TYR A 48 5.39 3.94 2.00
N ASP A 49 5.82 4.57 3.08
CA ASP A 49 7.16 5.16 3.16
C ASP A 49 8.24 4.08 3.39
N ALA A 50 9.50 4.50 3.44
CA ALA A 50 10.64 3.61 3.65
C ALA A 50 10.62 2.88 5.01
N ASN A 51 9.84 3.36 5.98
CA ASN A 51 9.65 2.75 7.29
C ASN A 51 8.36 1.90 7.35
N GLY A 52 7.68 1.71 6.22
CA GLY A 52 6.43 0.97 6.13
C GLY A 52 5.21 1.68 6.73
N TYR A 53 5.28 2.99 6.97
CA TYR A 53 4.12 3.79 7.37
C TYR A 53 3.25 4.10 6.15
N MET A 54 1.94 3.92 6.29
CA MET A 54 0.97 4.16 5.22
C MET A 54 0.89 5.65 4.89
N LEU A 55 1.05 5.97 3.60
CA LEU A 55 0.90 7.31 3.04
C LEU A 55 -0.49 7.50 2.44
N GLU A 56 -0.96 6.51 1.66
CA GLU A 56 -2.29 6.48 1.04
C GLU A 56 -2.73 5.03 0.80
N GLN A 57 -4.04 4.78 0.81
CA GLN A 57 -4.59 3.46 0.53
C GLN A 57 -6.02 3.58 -0.03
N THR A 58 -6.40 2.65 -0.90
CA THR A 58 -7.80 2.51 -1.33
C THR A 58 -8.64 1.82 -0.26
N GLU A 59 -9.87 2.30 -0.07
CA GLU A 59 -10.81 1.85 0.97
C GLU A 59 -11.74 0.72 0.51
N ASN A 60 -11.29 -0.11 -0.42
CA ASN A 60 -12.09 -1.18 -1.02
C ASN A 60 -12.49 -2.27 0.01
N LEU A 61 -11.64 -2.55 1.00
CA LEU A 61 -11.94 -3.47 2.09
C LEU A 61 -11.39 -2.96 3.44
N PRO A 62 -12.25 -2.37 4.31
CA PRO A 62 -11.81 -1.72 5.55
C PRO A 62 -11.03 -2.62 6.52
N ILE A 63 -11.28 -3.94 6.52
CA ILE A 63 -10.61 -4.87 7.43
C ILE A 63 -9.10 -4.99 7.15
N LEU A 64 -8.68 -4.74 5.89
CA LEU A 64 -7.27 -4.85 5.50
C LEU A 64 -6.46 -3.59 5.81
N SER A 65 -7.11 -2.45 6.02
CA SER A 65 -6.45 -1.13 6.14
C SER A 65 -5.46 -1.01 7.29
N PHE A 66 -5.51 -1.89 8.28
CA PHE A 66 -4.55 -1.90 9.40
C PHE A 66 -3.59 -3.10 9.38
N SER A 67 -3.80 -4.06 8.49
CA SER A 67 -3.01 -5.30 8.43
C SER A 67 -1.69 -5.16 7.66
N LEU A 68 -1.65 -4.29 6.64
CA LEU A 68 -0.54 -4.24 5.69
C LEU A 68 0.70 -3.49 6.21
N SER A 69 0.54 -2.42 6.98
CA SER A 69 1.70 -1.64 7.47
C SER A 69 2.67 -2.49 8.32
N PRO A 70 2.20 -3.31 9.29
CA PRO A 70 3.08 -4.24 10.00
C PRO A 70 3.77 -5.27 9.09
N VAL A 71 3.10 -5.73 8.03
CA VAL A 71 3.68 -6.66 7.05
C VAL A 71 4.79 -5.98 6.25
N CYS A 72 4.56 -4.77 5.74
CA CYS A 72 5.58 -3.99 5.03
C CYS A 72 6.81 -3.76 5.92
N GLN A 73 6.61 -3.43 7.19
CA GLN A 73 7.69 -3.28 8.17
C GLN A 73 8.47 -4.59 8.39
N HIS A 74 7.77 -5.71 8.52
CA HIS A 74 8.41 -7.03 8.66
C HIS A 74 9.28 -7.37 7.44
N ILE A 75 8.77 -7.16 6.22
CA ILE A 75 9.51 -7.41 4.98
C ILE A 75 10.73 -6.48 4.89
N ALA A 76 10.56 -5.19 5.15
CA ALA A 76 11.64 -4.20 5.10
C ALA A 76 12.79 -4.54 6.06
N GLU A 77 12.47 -4.97 7.29
CA GLU A 77 13.48 -5.38 8.26
C GLU A 77 14.13 -6.72 7.86
N LYS A 78 13.34 -7.70 7.41
CA LYS A 78 13.84 -9.03 7.02
C LYS A 78 14.84 -8.98 5.87
N TYR A 79 14.61 -8.09 4.90
CA TYR A 79 15.45 -7.92 3.71
C TYR A 79 16.30 -6.65 3.76
N LYS A 80 16.52 -6.10 4.96
CA LYS A 80 17.35 -4.91 5.15
C LYS A 80 18.70 -5.07 4.44
N ASP A 81 19.12 -4.00 3.76
CA ASP A 81 20.33 -3.92 2.93
C ASP A 81 20.37 -4.90 1.71
N ASN A 82 19.29 -5.64 1.47
CA ASN A 82 19.15 -6.62 0.39
C ASN A 82 17.87 -6.37 -0.45
N VAL A 83 17.56 -5.09 -0.71
CA VAL A 83 16.47 -4.65 -1.60
C VAL A 83 17.08 -3.89 -2.76
N TYR A 84 16.79 -4.32 -3.98
CA TYR A 84 17.34 -3.75 -5.21
C TYR A 84 16.23 -3.26 -6.15
N PRO A 85 16.53 -2.28 -7.04
CA PRO A 85 15.56 -1.82 -8.03
C PRO A 85 15.02 -2.97 -8.89
N GLY A 86 13.69 -3.14 -8.88
CA GLY A 86 12.98 -4.18 -9.64
C GLY A 86 12.53 -5.39 -8.82
N ASP A 87 12.92 -5.49 -7.55
CA ASP A 87 12.48 -6.57 -6.66
C ASP A 87 10.97 -6.54 -6.41
N VAL A 88 10.36 -7.73 -6.29
CA VAL A 88 8.95 -7.93 -5.95
C VAL A 88 8.84 -8.94 -4.82
N PHE A 89 8.14 -8.56 -3.75
CA PHE A 89 7.93 -9.41 -2.58
C PHE A 89 6.50 -9.98 -2.55
N PHE A 90 6.40 -11.28 -2.32
CA PHE A 90 5.14 -11.98 -2.05
C PHE A 90 5.16 -12.50 -0.62
N HIS A 91 4.10 -12.21 0.14
CA HIS A 91 4.01 -12.58 1.55
C HIS A 91 2.61 -13.07 1.90
N ASN A 92 2.53 -14.27 2.46
CA ASN A 92 1.28 -14.88 2.93
C ASN A 92 1.50 -15.76 4.17
N ASP A 93 2.57 -15.49 4.94
CA ASP A 93 2.90 -16.27 6.13
C ASP A 93 2.18 -15.74 7.36
N VAL A 94 1.29 -16.56 7.90
CA VAL A 94 0.44 -16.25 9.07
C VAL A 94 1.23 -16.05 10.36
N PHE A 95 2.45 -16.61 10.47
CA PHE A 95 3.29 -16.42 11.65
C PHE A 95 4.03 -15.08 11.65
N THR A 96 4.04 -14.41 10.50
CA THR A 96 4.71 -13.13 10.27
C THR A 96 3.74 -12.10 9.73
N LEU A 97 2.53 -12.10 10.31
CA LEU A 97 1.49 -11.08 10.10
C LEU A 97 0.81 -11.10 8.73
N GLY A 98 1.06 -12.11 7.90
CA GLY A 98 0.29 -12.34 6.68
C GLY A 98 -1.18 -12.61 7.00
N ASN A 99 -2.08 -12.13 6.14
CA ASN A 99 -3.50 -12.38 6.27
C ASN A 99 -3.85 -13.84 5.90
N GLN A 100 -4.84 -14.41 6.58
CA GLN A 100 -5.48 -15.67 6.18
C GLN A 100 -6.59 -15.40 5.16
#